data_AF-A0A3S4LZR2-F1
#
_entry.id   AF-A0A3S4LZR2-F1
#
_cell.length_a   1.000
_cell.length_b   1.000
_cell.length_c   1.000
_cell.angle_alpha   90.00
_cell.angle_beta   90.00
_cell.angle_gamma   90.00
#
_symmetry.space_group_name_H-M   'P 1'
#
loop_
_entity.id
_entity.type
_entity.pdbx_description
1 polymer ?
#
loop_
_entity_poly.entity_id
_entity_poly.type
_entity_poly.pdbx_seq_one_letter_code
_entity_poly.pdbx_strand_id
1 'polypeptide(L)'
;MAVLWSPKNSFRFLNTLYTHGAVSGAEHHRFCGLKNWPLNFKKFAAKVSIDTSSLQYENDDLMRPDFNNDDYAIACCVSPMIVGKQMQFFGARANLAKNHAVRYQRRR
;
A
#
# COMPACT_ATOMS: atom_id res chain seq x y z
N MET A 1 -3.62 6.98 -6.09
CA MET A 1 -2.39 6.87 -5.28
C MET A 1 -2.46 7.92 -4.19
N ALA A 2 -2.90 7.56 -2.99
CA ALA A 2 -3.21 8.53 -1.93
C ALA A 2 -2.10 8.50 -0.87
N VAL A 3 -1.12 9.38 -1.02
CA VAL A 3 -0.20 9.74 0.08
C VAL A 3 -0.93 10.79 0.89
N LEU A 4 -1.48 10.38 2.03
CA LEU A 4 -2.38 11.19 2.84
C LEU A 4 -1.57 12.03 3.84
N TRP A 5 -1.17 13.24 3.41
CA TRP A 5 -0.41 14.19 4.23
C TRP A 5 -1.28 15.19 5.03
N SER A 6 -2.54 15.40 4.63
CA SER A 6 -3.42 16.38 5.29
C SER A 6 -4.49 15.70 6.15
N PRO A 7 -4.62 16.03 7.46
CA PRO A 7 -5.53 15.34 8.37
C PRO A 7 -6.98 15.34 7.87
N LYS A 8 -7.52 16.50 7.46
CA LYS A 8 -8.93 16.62 7.05
C LYS A 8 -9.23 15.88 5.73
N ASN A 9 -8.34 15.98 4.75
CA ASN A 9 -8.53 15.28 3.49
C ASN A 9 -8.43 13.76 3.68
N SER A 10 -7.56 13.30 4.58
CA SER A 10 -7.42 11.87 4.92
C SER A 10 -8.70 11.25 5.44
N PHE A 11 -9.43 11.95 6.33
CA PHE A 11 -10.75 11.50 6.77
C PHE A 11 -11.78 11.49 5.63
N ARG A 12 -11.76 12.49 4.75
CA ARG A 12 -12.71 12.57 3.62
C ARG A 12 -12.48 11.46 2.60
N PHE A 13 -11.22 11.14 2.30
CA PHE A 13 -10.85 10.01 1.44
C PHE A 13 -11.34 8.69 2.03
N LEU A 14 -11.10 8.45 3.33
CA LEU A 14 -11.63 7.25 3.99
C LEU A 14 -13.16 7.21 4.04
N ASN A 15 -13.81 8.37 4.12
CA ASN A 15 -15.26 8.45 4.15
C ASN A 15 -15.91 8.06 2.82
N THR A 16 -15.17 8.05 1.70
CA THR A 16 -15.71 7.60 0.41
C THR A 16 -16.16 6.13 0.47
N LEU A 17 -15.50 5.31 1.28
CA LEU A 17 -15.87 3.92 1.52
C LEU A 17 -17.22 3.76 2.23
N TYR A 18 -17.67 4.78 2.96
CA TYR A 18 -19.02 4.83 3.52
C TYR A 18 -20.03 5.46 2.57
N THR A 19 -19.65 6.51 1.83
CA THR A 19 -20.60 7.22 0.96
C THR A 19 -20.90 6.47 -0.34
N HIS A 20 -19.92 5.78 -0.91
CA HIS A 20 -20.03 5.04 -2.17
C HIS A 20 -20.01 3.51 -1.97
N GLY A 21 -19.84 3.05 -0.73
CA GLY A 21 -19.71 1.63 -0.39
C GLY A 21 -18.28 1.09 -0.57
N ALA A 22 -18.04 -0.11 -0.04
CA ALA A 22 -16.76 -0.79 -0.16
C ALA A 22 -16.54 -1.22 -1.62
N VAL A 23 -15.53 -0.64 -2.28
CA VAL A 23 -15.16 -1.00 -3.65
C VAL A 23 -13.92 -1.89 -3.61
N SER A 24 -14.10 -3.15 -4.01
CA SER A 24 -12.98 -4.02 -4.32
C SER A 24 -12.40 -3.62 -5.69
N GLY A 25 -11.20 -3.01 -5.72
CA GLY A 25 -10.33 -3.13 -6.89
C GLY A 25 -9.83 -1.88 -7.62
N ALA A 26 -10.02 -0.64 -7.15
CA ALA A 26 -9.41 0.52 -7.85
C ALA A 26 -8.67 1.50 -6.94
N GLU A 27 -9.00 1.51 -5.64
CA GLU A 27 -8.46 2.48 -4.70
C GLU A 27 -7.77 1.71 -3.57
N HIS A 28 -6.53 1.28 -3.82
CA HIS A 28 -5.66 0.83 -2.73
C HIS A 28 -5.38 2.04 -1.82
N HIS A 29 -6.27 2.25 -0.86
CA HIS A 29 -6.11 3.21 0.22
C HIS A 29 -4.97 2.70 1.09
N ARG A 30 -3.78 3.22 0.81
CA ARG A 30 -2.54 2.78 1.41
C ARG A 30 -2.05 3.79 2.41
N PHE A 31 -1.93 3.31 3.63
CA PHE A 31 -1.60 4.13 4.78
C PHE A 31 -0.13 3.94 5.14
N CYS A 32 0.63 5.04 5.11
CA CYS A 32 2.06 5.09 5.42
C CYS A 32 2.28 5.81 6.77
N GLY A 33 2.52 5.05 7.85
CA GLY A 33 3.13 5.59 9.08
C GLY A 33 2.35 5.36 10.37
N LEU A 34 2.54 4.19 11.01
CA LEU A 34 1.80 3.83 12.22
C LEU A 34 2.31 4.50 13.51
N LYS A 35 3.53 5.02 13.58
CA LYS A 35 4.08 5.53 14.87
C LYS A 35 3.62 6.95 15.16
N ASN A 36 3.77 7.86 14.21
CA ASN A 36 3.60 9.31 14.43
C ASN A 36 2.20 9.85 14.15
N TRP A 37 1.23 9.00 13.83
CA TRP A 37 -0.13 9.47 13.54
C TRP A 37 -0.94 9.83 14.78
N PRO A 38 -1.87 10.80 14.67
CA PRO A 38 -2.84 11.07 15.72
C PRO A 38 -3.63 9.82 16.09
N LEU A 39 -3.81 9.57 17.38
CA LEU A 39 -4.51 8.38 17.89
C LEU A 39 -5.94 8.24 17.31
N ASN A 40 -6.63 9.36 17.14
CA ASN A 40 -7.99 9.38 16.56
C ASN A 40 -8.01 8.90 15.12
N PHE A 41 -6.97 9.23 14.34
CA PHE A 41 -6.86 8.77 12.97
C PHE A 41 -6.58 7.27 12.89
N LYS A 42 -5.70 6.74 13.76
CA LYS A 42 -5.45 5.30 13.86
C LYS A 42 -6.73 4.53 14.19
N LYS A 43 -7.51 5.01 15.17
CA LYS A 43 -8.80 4.41 15.54
C LYS A 43 -9.81 4.47 14.39
N PHE A 44 -9.89 5.59 13.68
CA PHE A 44 -10.80 5.74 12.55
C PHE A 44 -10.43 4.82 11.39
N ALA A 45 -9.14 4.77 11.02
CA ALA A 45 -8.66 3.86 9.98
C ALA A 45 -8.89 2.39 10.37
N ALA A 46 -8.65 2.02 11.64
CA ALA A 46 -8.94 0.67 12.13
C ALA A 46 -10.43 0.32 12.05
N LYS A 47 -11.32 1.26 12.42
CA LYS A 47 -12.77 1.09 12.28
C LYS A 47 -13.17 0.87 10.82
N VAL A 48 -12.69 1.71 9.90
CA VAL A 48 -12.99 1.58 8.46
C VAL A 48 -12.48 0.24 7.92
N SER A 49 -11.31 -0.22 8.36
CA SER A 49 -10.79 -1.55 7.99
C SER A 49 -11.70 -2.69 8.46
N ILE A 50 -12.23 -2.61 9.68
CA ILE A 50 -13.18 -3.61 10.21
C ILE A 50 -14.47 -3.58 9.39
N ASP A 51 -15.00 -2.39 9.14
CA ASP A 51 -16.31 -2.22 8.51
C ASP A 51 -16.30 -2.56 7.01
N THR A 52 -15.18 -2.32 6.31
CA THR A 52 -15.13 -2.38 4.83
C THR A 52 -14.08 -3.32 4.24
N SER A 53 -13.12 -3.80 5.04
CA SER A 53 -12.01 -4.67 4.58
C SER A 53 -11.28 -4.18 3.32
N SER A 54 -11.28 -2.86 3.08
CA SER A 54 -10.81 -2.25 1.83
C SER A 54 -9.54 -1.41 2.00
N LEU A 55 -8.87 -1.47 3.15
CA LEU A 55 -7.66 -0.69 3.45
C LEU A 55 -6.40 -1.56 3.46
N GLN A 56 -5.29 -1.01 2.97
CA GLN A 56 -3.96 -1.62 3.06
C GLN A 56 -3.01 -0.71 3.85
N TYR A 57 -2.10 -1.30 4.61
CA TYR A 57 -1.10 -0.58 5.39
C TYR A 57 0.29 -0.93 4.90
N GLU A 58 1.17 0.07 4.79
CA GLU A 58 2.59 -0.13 4.54
C GLU A 58 3.43 0.70 5.53
N ASN A 59 4.69 0.30 5.69
CA ASN A 59 5.55 0.90 6.71
C ASN A 59 6.32 2.14 6.19
N ASP A 60 5.86 3.33 6.56
CA ASP A 60 6.55 4.60 6.26
C ASP A 60 7.89 4.73 6.95
N ASP A 61 8.01 4.20 8.17
CA ASP A 61 9.23 4.35 8.98
C ASP A 61 10.42 3.59 8.35
N LEU A 62 10.15 2.61 7.48
CA LEU A 62 11.15 1.93 6.66
C LEU A 62 11.36 2.66 5.32
N MET A 63 10.27 2.95 4.60
CA MET A 63 10.38 3.47 3.24
C MET A 63 10.92 4.91 3.18
N ARG A 64 10.54 5.77 4.12
CA ARG A 64 10.96 7.17 4.11
C ARG A 64 12.48 7.34 4.29
N PRO A 65 13.15 6.67 5.26
CA PRO A 65 14.61 6.66 5.33
C PRO A 65 15.29 6.00 4.13
N ASP A 66 14.74 4.90 3.60
CA ASP A 66 15.33 4.17 2.46
C ASP A 66 15.42 5.04 1.20
N PHE A 67 14.38 5.85 0.93
CA PHE A 67 14.39 6.79 -0.20
C PHE A 67 14.97 8.16 0.17
N ASN A 68 15.26 8.40 1.45
CA ASN A 68 15.57 9.71 2.04
C ASN A 68 14.64 10.81 1.49
N ASN A 69 13.35 10.49 1.39
CA ASN A 69 12.35 11.30 0.70
C ASN A 69 10.96 11.11 1.33
N ASP A 70 10.26 12.22 1.53
CA ASP A 70 8.92 12.26 2.13
C ASP A 70 7.77 12.25 1.10
N ASP A 71 8.10 12.41 -0.19
CA ASP A 71 7.20 12.50 -1.35
C ASP A 71 7.39 11.28 -2.27
N TYR A 72 7.34 10.11 -1.67
CA TYR A 72 7.27 8.83 -2.37
C TYR A 72 5.84 8.31 -2.32
N ALA A 73 5.52 7.47 -3.28
CA ALA A 73 4.21 6.88 -3.40
C ALA A 73 4.30 5.43 -3.84
N ILE A 74 3.21 4.70 -3.71
CA ILE A 74 3.21 3.26 -3.90
C ILE A 74 2.43 2.89 -5.15
N ALA A 75 3.14 2.29 -6.11
CA ALA A 75 2.57 1.72 -7.31
C ALA A 75 2.08 0.28 -7.07
N CYS A 76 0.95 -0.04 -7.72
CA CYS A 76 0.33 -1.36 -7.70
C CYS A 76 0.09 -1.88 -6.25
N CYS A 77 0.83 -2.91 -5.82
CA CYS A 77 0.56 -3.62 -4.56
C CYS A 77 1.58 -3.40 -3.45
N VAL A 78 2.85 -3.09 -3.71
CA VAL A 78 3.91 -2.93 -2.69
C VAL A 78 5.13 -2.16 -3.22
N SER A 79 5.04 -1.49 -4.36
CA SER A 79 6.22 -0.90 -5.03
C SER A 79 6.37 0.59 -4.72
N PRO A 80 7.28 1.02 -3.83
CA PRO A 80 7.56 2.43 -3.60
C PRO A 80 8.34 3.07 -4.76
N MET A 81 8.00 4.32 -5.06
CA MET A 81 8.65 5.14 -6.08
C MET A 81 8.56 6.61 -5.70
N ILE A 82 9.65 7.36 -5.89
CA ILE A 82 9.62 8.81 -5.73
C ILE A 82 8.76 9.42 -6.83
N VAL A 83 7.78 10.23 -6.45
CA VAL A 83 6.78 10.77 -7.36
C VAL A 83 7.48 11.61 -8.45
N GLY A 84 7.21 11.28 -9.72
CA GLY A 84 7.74 11.98 -10.89
C GLY A 84 9.24 11.80 -11.16
N LYS A 85 10.00 11.09 -10.31
CA LYS A 85 11.46 10.91 -10.47
C LYS A 85 11.87 9.47 -10.76
N GLN A 86 11.02 8.51 -10.44
CA GLN A 86 11.32 7.08 -10.61
C GLN A 86 10.22 6.39 -11.42
N MET A 87 10.58 5.30 -12.10
CA MET A 87 9.66 4.41 -12.81
C MET A 87 10.18 2.97 -12.71
N GLN A 88 9.28 2.01 -12.53
CA GLN A 88 9.63 0.57 -12.50
C GLN A 88 9.09 -0.12 -13.76
N PHE A 89 9.93 -0.91 -14.43
CA PHE A 89 9.48 -1.80 -15.51
C PHE A 89 8.77 -3.03 -14.92
N PHE A 90 7.54 -3.29 -15.35
CA PHE A 90 6.71 -4.35 -14.78
C PHE A 90 7.12 -5.73 -15.31
N GLY A 91 7.70 -6.57 -14.43
CA GLY A 91 8.21 -7.90 -14.77
C GLY A 91 7.33 -9.09 -14.38
N ALA A 92 6.07 -8.86 -13.98
CA ALA A 92 5.18 -9.89 -13.42
C ALA A 92 5.86 -10.71 -12.30
N ARG A 93 5.50 -11.99 -12.14
CA ARG A 93 6.11 -12.91 -11.16
C ARG A 93 6.50 -14.22 -11.84
N ALA A 94 7.66 -14.75 -11.51
CA ALA A 94 8.10 -16.08 -11.94
C ALA A 94 7.69 -17.15 -10.92
N ASN A 95 7.26 -18.31 -11.38
CA ASN A 95 6.91 -19.44 -10.50
C ASN A 95 8.16 -20.21 -10.09
N LEU A 96 8.73 -19.85 -8.93
CA LEU A 96 9.93 -20.49 -8.40
C LEU A 96 9.70 -21.96 -8.00
N ALA A 97 8.50 -22.30 -7.52
CA ALA A 97 8.16 -23.68 -7.14
C ALA A 97 8.19 -24.61 -8.36
N LYS A 98 7.64 -24.17 -9.49
CA LYS A 98 7.71 -24.92 -10.76
C LYS A 98 9.14 -25.05 -11.25
N ASN A 99 9.96 -24.01 -11.14
CA ASN A 99 11.37 -24.07 -11.51
C ASN A 99 12.13 -25.11 -10.68
N HIS A 100 11.94 -25.10 -9.35
CA HIS A 100 12.53 -26.10 -8.46
C HIS A 100 12.05 -27.52 -8.80
N ALA A 101 10.75 -27.72 -9.04
CA ALA A 101 10.19 -29.02 -9.41
C ALA A 101 10.78 -29.56 -10.73
N VAL A 102 10.86 -28.72 -11.77
CA VAL A 102 11.47 -29.11 -13.06
C VAL A 102 12.95 -29.44 -12.89
N ARG A 103 13.69 -28.67 -12.09
CA ARG A 103 15.10 -28.93 -11.80
C ARG A 103 15.29 -30.22 -11.01
N TYR A 104 14.40 -30.51 -10.07
CA TYR A 104 14.44 -31.74 -9.28
C TYR A 104 14.17 -32.97 -10.15
N GLN A 105 13.16 -32.93 -11.03
CA GLN A 105 12.85 -34.00 -11.98
C GLN A 105 13.99 -34.26 -12.96
N ARG A 106 14.71 -33.23 -13.42
CA ARG A 106 15.87 -33.37 -14.30
C ARG A 106 17.14 -33.92 -13.62
N ARG A 107 17.17 -33.94 -12.28
CA ARG A 107 18.27 -34.51 -11.48
C ARG A 107 18.00 -35.96 -11.06
N ARG A 108 16.81 -36.47 -11.35
CA ARG A 108 16.50 -37.90 -11.31
C ARG A 108 16.66 -38.49 -12.69
#